data_AF-A0A8T5LPG4-F1
#
_entry.id   AF-A0A8T5LPG4-F1
#
_cell.length_a   1.000
_cell.length_b   1.000
_cell.length_c   1.000
_cell.angle_alpha   90.00
_cell.angle_beta   90.00
_cell.angle_gamma   90.00
#
_symmetry.space_group_name_H-M   'P 1'
#
loop_
_entity.id
_entity.type
_entity.pdbx_description
1 polymer ?
#
loop_
_entity_poly.entity_id
_entity_poly.type
_entity_poly.pdbx_seq_one_letter_code
_entity_poly.pdbx_strand_id
1 'polypeptide(L)'
;MHQIIKENITKNLLLASILGILYPIIHNFLSQSSLFSDKSASGSIIVVTSIIAVTACFGNFAFTYEKINVNDSFQRYLAHITTGLLMLVIGISLIFTLNLTAIIMGPFIILEITLLLLYLACVGYDFWDVYRVSL
;
A
#
# COMPACT_ATOMS: atom_id res chain seq x y z
N MET A 1 -24.53 1.04 -9.01
CA MET A 1 -23.58 0.47 -9.99
C MET A 1 -22.40 1.40 -10.30
N HIS A 2 -22.57 2.51 -11.02
CA HIS A 2 -21.44 3.39 -11.35
C HIS A 2 -20.81 4.12 -10.15
N GLN A 3 -21.56 4.30 -9.06
CA GLN A 3 -21.08 5.04 -7.90
C GLN A 3 -19.93 4.35 -7.15
N ILE A 4 -20.03 3.05 -6.86
CA ILE A 4 -18.98 2.31 -6.14
C ILE A 4 -17.66 2.26 -6.93
N ILE A 5 -17.74 2.14 -8.26
CA ILE A 5 -16.56 2.19 -9.15
C ILE A 5 -15.93 3.58 -9.10
N LYS A 6 -16.72 4.66 -9.17
CA LYS A 6 -16.22 6.04 -9.06
C LYS A 6 -15.57 6.32 -7.70
N GLU A 7 -16.19 5.85 -6.63
CA GLU A 7 -15.63 5.92 -5.26
C GLU A 7 -14.28 5.18 -5.21
N ASN A 8 -14.18 4.00 -5.85
CA ASN A 8 -12.94 3.24 -5.90
C ASN A 8 -11.82 3.92 -6.70
N ILE A 9 -12.15 4.52 -7.85
CA ILE A 9 -11.20 5.32 -8.64
C ILE A 9 -10.71 6.51 -7.82
N THR A 10 -11.63 7.23 -7.18
CA THR A 10 -11.30 8.41 -6.36
C THR A 10 -10.39 8.02 -5.20
N LYS A 11 -10.68 6.91 -4.51
CA LYS A 11 -9.83 6.34 -3.47
C LYS A 11 -8.42 6.05 -3.98
N ASN A 12 -8.28 5.32 -5.09
CA ASN A 12 -6.97 4.94 -5.61
C ASN A 12 -6.15 6.15 -6.12
N LEU A 13 -6.80 7.17 -6.71
CA LEU A 13 -6.13 8.43 -7.07
C LEU A 13 -5.62 9.19 -5.84
N LEU A 14 -6.42 9.23 -4.77
CA LEU A 14 -6.03 9.84 -3.50
C LEU A 14 -4.85 9.09 -2.87
N LEU A 15 -4.88 7.76 -2.87
CA LEU A 15 -3.75 6.94 -2.37
C LEU A 15 -2.48 7.17 -3.18
N ALA A 16 -2.55 7.17 -4.50
CA ALA A 16 -1.41 7.44 -5.36
C ALA A 16 -0.81 8.83 -5.09
N SER A 17 -1.67 9.83 -4.89
CA SER A 17 -1.24 11.20 -4.54
C SER A 17 -0.54 11.25 -3.18
N ILE A 18 -1.13 10.61 -2.16
CA ILE A 18 -0.53 10.53 -0.81
C ILE A 18 0.82 9.82 -0.87
N LEU A 19 0.91 8.67 -1.54
CA LEU A 19 2.16 7.92 -1.68
C LEU A 19 3.22 8.71 -2.46
N GLY A 20 2.83 9.42 -3.51
CA GLY A 20 3.70 10.31 -4.27
C GLY A 20 4.29 11.43 -3.40
N ILE A 21 3.51 12.00 -2.48
CA ILE A 21 3.98 13.00 -1.51
C ILE A 21 4.85 12.37 -0.41
N LEU A 22 4.48 11.18 0.07
CA LEU A 22 5.22 10.49 1.12
C LEU A 22 6.57 9.96 0.65
N TYR A 23 6.72 9.61 -0.63
CA TYR A 23 7.98 9.11 -1.19
C TYR A 23 9.19 10.02 -0.89
N PRO A 24 9.21 11.31 -1.28
CA PRO A 24 10.33 12.19 -0.97
C PRO A 24 10.48 12.46 0.53
N ILE A 25 9.39 12.48 1.30
CA ILE A 25 9.43 12.69 2.75
C ILE A 25 10.16 11.51 3.42
N ILE A 26 9.79 10.28 3.08
CA ILE A 26 10.42 9.06 3.59
C ILE A 26 11.88 9.00 3.15
N HIS A 27 12.17 9.27 1.88
CA HIS A 27 13.54 9.29 1.36
C HIS A 27 14.44 10.25 2.14
N ASN A 28 14.00 11.50 2.32
CA ASN A 28 14.75 12.51 3.05
C ASN A 28 14.94 12.11 4.52
N PHE A 29 13.88 11.65 5.18
CA PHE A 29 13.94 11.19 6.57
C PHE A 29 14.96 10.07 6.77
N LEU A 30 14.97 9.07 5.88
CA LEU A 30 15.90 7.94 5.94
C LEU A 30 17.33 8.36 5.65
N SER A 31 17.55 9.24 4.66
CA SER A 31 18.90 9.70 4.28
C SER A 31 19.58 10.60 5.32
N GLN A 32 18.79 11.36 6.09
CA GLN A 32 19.30 12.32 7.09
C GLN A 32 19.41 11.71 8.48
N SER A 33 18.73 10.60 8.74
CA SER A 33 18.71 9.98 10.05
C SER A 33 19.94 9.12 10.29
N SER A 34 20.70 9.48 11.32
CA SER A 34 21.87 8.71 11.80
C SER A 34 21.49 7.31 12.32
N LEU A 35 20.20 7.07 12.61
CA LEU A 35 19.70 5.76 13.06
C LEU A 35 19.91 4.66 12.02
N PHE A 36 19.96 5.01 10.73
CA PHE A 36 20.10 4.03 9.63
C PHE A 36 21.55 3.90 9.15
N SER A 37 22.51 4.51 9.86
CA SER A 37 23.94 4.33 9.59
C SER A 37 24.46 2.97 10.08
N ASP A 38 23.79 2.36 11.06
CA ASP A 38 24.04 0.98 11.48
C ASP A 38 23.26 0.00 10.57
N LYS A 39 24.01 -0.84 9.85
CA LYS A 39 23.47 -1.85 8.94
C LYS A 39 22.65 -2.91 9.68
N SER A 40 22.98 -3.23 10.93
CA SER A 40 22.27 -4.24 11.73
C SER A 40 20.87 -3.77 12.11
N ALA A 41 20.76 -2.54 12.63
CA ALA A 41 19.48 -1.92 12.95
C ALA A 41 18.60 -1.76 11.71
N SER A 42 19.19 -1.31 10.60
CA SER A 42 18.48 -1.10 9.34
C SER A 42 17.91 -2.40 8.76
N GLY A 43 18.65 -3.51 8.84
CA GLY A 43 18.15 -4.83 8.43
C GLY A 43 16.96 -5.31 9.27
N SER A 44 17.02 -5.13 10.59
CA SER A 44 15.91 -5.48 11.50
C SER A 44 14.64 -4.69 11.18
N ILE A 45 14.79 -3.41 10.85
CA ILE A 45 13.66 -2.54 10.49
C ILE A 45 13.04 -2.98 9.16
N ILE A 46 13.83 -3.34 8.14
CA ILE A 46 13.32 -3.89 6.88
C ILE A 46 12.45 -5.12 7.13
N VAL A 47 12.87 -6.01 8.05
CA VAL A 47 12.08 -7.21 8.41
C VAL A 47 10.74 -6.80 9.02
N VAL A 48 10.74 -5.88 9.99
CA VAL A 48 9.49 -5.39 10.63
C VAL A 48 8.56 -4.76 9.59
N THR A 49 9.09 -3.88 8.73
CA THR A 49 8.31 -3.24 7.66
C THR A 49 7.73 -4.27 6.69
N SER A 50 8.49 -5.32 6.37
CA SER A 50 8.02 -6.41 5.49
C SER A 50 6.90 -7.23 6.13
N ILE A 51 6.98 -7.51 7.44
CA ILE A 51 5.90 -8.19 8.18
C ILE A 51 4.62 -7.34 8.20
N ILE A 52 4.75 -6.02 8.40
CA ILE A 52 3.62 -5.08 8.35
C ILE A 52 2.98 -5.10 6.95
N ALA A 53 3.79 -5.04 5.88
CA ALA A 53 3.28 -5.11 4.51
C ALA A 53 2.50 -6.41 4.25
N VAL A 54 3.07 -7.57 4.62
CA VAL A 54 2.42 -8.88 4.45
C VAL A 54 1.12 -8.97 5.26
N THR A 55 1.11 -8.48 6.50
CA THR A 55 -0.09 -8.46 7.36
C THR A 55 -1.19 -7.59 6.74
N ALA A 56 -0.82 -6.42 6.22
CA ALA A 56 -1.75 -5.54 5.53
C ALA A 56 -2.27 -6.15 4.23
N CYS A 57 -1.43 -6.87 3.47
CA CYS A 57 -1.86 -7.64 2.31
C CYS A 57 -2.89 -8.72 2.68
N PHE A 58 -2.65 -9.49 3.74
CA PHE A 58 -3.63 -10.46 4.23
C PHE A 58 -4.97 -9.80 4.58
N GLY A 59 -4.94 -8.67 5.29
CA GLY A 59 -6.15 -7.89 5.57
C GLY A 59 -6.85 -7.44 4.29
N ASN A 60 -6.10 -6.92 3.31
CA ASN A 60 -6.64 -6.38 2.07
C ASN A 60 -7.26 -7.46 1.18
N PHE A 61 -6.66 -8.64 1.10
CA PHE A 61 -7.18 -9.77 0.33
C PHE A 61 -8.26 -10.56 1.07
N ALA A 62 -8.28 -10.56 2.40
CA ALA A 62 -9.34 -11.19 3.18
C ALA A 62 -10.63 -10.36 3.21
N PHE A 63 -10.50 -9.03 3.12
CA PHE A 63 -11.63 -8.13 2.94
C PHE A 63 -12.20 -8.29 1.52
N THR A 64 -13.52 -8.35 1.40
CA THR A 64 -14.20 -8.36 0.10
C THR A 64 -15.48 -7.55 0.14
N TYR A 65 -15.73 -6.79 -0.92
CA TYR A 65 -16.96 -6.04 -1.12
C TYR A 65 -18.20 -6.95 -1.20
N GLU A 66 -18.05 -8.24 -1.51
CA GLU A 66 -19.17 -9.21 -1.56
C GLU A 66 -19.88 -9.39 -0.21
N LYS A 67 -19.18 -9.11 0.90
CA LYS A 67 -19.69 -9.31 2.26
C LYS A 67 -20.43 -8.10 2.83
N ILE A 68 -20.52 -6.99 2.09
CA ILE A 68 -21.17 -5.77 2.56
C ILE A 68 -22.43 -5.45 1.76
N ASN A 69 -23.38 -4.72 2.36
CA ASN A 69 -24.50 -4.16 1.64
C ASN A 69 -24.05 -2.94 0.83
N VAL A 70 -23.74 -3.12 -0.45
CA VAL A 70 -23.24 -2.05 -1.34
C VAL A 70 -24.24 -0.91 -1.57
N ASN A 71 -25.53 -1.13 -1.32
CA ASN A 71 -26.57 -0.09 -1.42
C ASN A 71 -26.59 0.81 -0.17
N ASP A 72 -26.07 0.33 0.95
CA ASP A 72 -25.88 1.13 2.16
C ASP A 72 -24.63 2.00 2.00
N SER A 73 -24.83 3.32 2.02
CA SER A 73 -23.72 4.26 1.80
C SER A 73 -22.70 4.28 2.93
N PHE A 74 -23.10 3.98 4.17
CA PHE A 74 -22.20 3.92 5.31
C PHE A 74 -21.31 2.68 5.23
N GLN A 75 -21.89 1.51 4.91
CA GLN A 75 -21.11 0.28 4.73
C GLN A 75 -20.13 0.38 3.57
N ARG A 76 -20.57 0.97 2.44
CA ARG A 76 -19.70 1.20 1.28
C ARG A 76 -18.54 2.15 1.59
N TYR A 77 -18.81 3.24 2.29
CA TYR A 77 -17.76 4.18 2.73
C TYR A 77 -16.74 3.50 3.66
N LEU A 78 -17.21 2.74 4.65
CA LEU A 78 -16.32 1.97 5.55
C LEU A 78 -15.47 0.96 4.79
N ALA A 79 -16.01 0.29 3.77
CA ALA A 79 -15.25 -0.64 2.93
C ALA A 79 -14.14 0.07 2.15
N HIS A 80 -14.43 1.23 1.54
CA HIS A 80 -13.40 2.03 0.85
C HIS A 80 -12.35 2.58 1.81
N ILE A 81 -12.72 3.03 3.01
CA ILE A 81 -11.74 3.43 4.03
C ILE A 81 -10.86 2.26 4.43
N THR A 82 -11.45 1.11 4.74
CA THR A 82 -10.71 -0.03 5.28
C THR A 82 -9.71 -0.56 4.27
N THR A 83 -10.15 -0.82 3.03
CA THR A 83 -9.25 -1.22 1.93
C THR A 83 -8.23 -0.13 1.62
N GLY A 84 -8.65 1.15 1.63
CA GLY A 84 -7.76 2.27 1.39
C GLY A 84 -6.63 2.39 2.43
N LEU A 85 -6.94 2.24 3.71
CA LEU A 85 -5.96 2.26 4.79
C LEU A 85 -4.99 1.08 4.69
N LEU A 86 -5.49 -0.12 4.39
CA LEU A 86 -4.65 -1.30 4.19
C LEU A 86 -3.70 -1.09 3.01
N MET A 87 -4.21 -0.63 1.86
CA MET A 87 -3.39 -0.29 0.71
C MET A 87 -2.39 0.84 0.99
N LEU A 88 -2.75 1.83 1.80
CA LEU A 88 -1.84 2.89 2.23
C LEU A 88 -0.68 2.31 3.06
N VAL A 89 -0.99 1.46 4.05
CA VAL A 89 0.02 0.78 4.87
C VAL A 89 0.95 -0.09 4.02
N ILE A 90 0.40 -0.82 3.05
CA ILE A 90 1.19 -1.58 2.06
C ILE A 90 2.12 -0.62 1.32
N GLY A 91 1.59 0.42 0.68
CA GLY A 91 2.38 1.36 -0.13
C GLY A 91 3.50 2.04 0.65
N ILE A 92 3.22 2.53 1.87
CA ILE A 92 4.23 3.13 2.75
C ILE A 92 5.32 2.11 3.09
N SER A 93 4.93 0.88 3.44
CA SER A 93 5.88 -0.17 3.78
C SER A 93 6.79 -0.53 2.60
N LEU A 94 6.24 -0.59 1.37
CA LEU A 94 7.02 -0.86 0.17
C LEU A 94 8.00 0.27 -0.15
N ILE A 95 7.57 1.54 -0.08
CA ILE A 95 8.44 2.71 -0.25
C ILE A 95 9.59 2.69 0.77
N PHE A 96 9.26 2.37 2.02
CA PHE A 96 10.23 2.34 3.10
C PHE A 96 11.25 1.22 2.91
N THR A 97 10.81 0.01 2.56
CA THR A 97 11.68 -1.13 2.21
C THR A 97 12.58 -0.81 1.02
N LEU A 98 12.04 -0.18 -0.04
CA LEU A 98 12.81 0.23 -1.21
C LEU A 98 13.95 1.20 -0.82
N ASN A 99 13.61 2.27 -0.11
CA ASN A 99 14.58 3.30 0.27
C ASN A 99 15.64 2.77 1.25
N LEU A 100 15.24 2.00 2.27
CA LEU A 100 16.21 1.40 3.19
C LEU A 100 17.14 0.42 2.48
N THR A 101 16.61 -0.42 1.59
CA THR A 101 17.45 -1.35 0.83
C THR A 101 18.45 -0.59 -0.04
N ALA A 102 18.01 0.48 -0.70
CA ALA A 102 18.88 1.34 -1.50
C ALA A 102 20.00 1.99 -0.68
N ILE A 103 19.74 2.38 0.57
CA ILE A 103 20.75 2.93 1.48
C ILE A 103 21.77 1.86 1.91
N ILE A 104 21.33 0.64 2.20
CA ILE A 104 22.20 -0.42 2.73
C ILE A 104 23.05 -1.07 1.62
N MET A 105 22.43 -1.35 0.47
CA MET A 105 22.98 -2.21 -0.59
C MET A 105 23.22 -1.46 -1.92
N GLY A 106 22.76 -0.22 -2.04
CA GLY A 106 22.69 0.49 -3.31
C GLY A 106 21.43 0.15 -4.12
N PRO A 107 21.26 0.77 -5.31
CA PRO A 107 20.09 0.57 -6.15
C PRO A 107 19.88 -0.89 -6.52
N PHE A 108 18.69 -1.44 -6.27
CA PHE A 108 18.35 -2.82 -6.58
C PHE A 108 17.08 -2.91 -7.43
N ILE A 109 17.25 -2.79 -8.75
CA ILE A 109 16.13 -2.61 -9.70
C ILE A 109 15.13 -3.78 -9.70
N ILE A 110 15.60 -5.01 -9.47
CA ILE A 110 14.73 -6.19 -9.43
C ILE A 110 13.78 -6.09 -8.23
N LEU A 111 14.27 -5.63 -7.08
CA LEU A 111 13.43 -5.39 -5.91
C LEU A 111 12.42 -4.28 -6.19
N GLU A 112 12.86 -3.16 -6.77
CA GLU A 112 11.98 -2.04 -7.13
C GLU A 112 10.81 -2.48 -8.02
N ILE A 113 11.09 -3.23 -9.09
CA ILE A 113 10.07 -3.78 -9.98
C ILE A 113 9.13 -4.73 -9.23
N THR A 114 9.67 -5.58 -8.35
CA THR A 114 8.86 -6.55 -7.58
C THR A 114 7.91 -5.85 -6.61
N LEU A 115 8.38 -4.82 -5.90
CA LEU A 115 7.57 -4.03 -4.98
C LEU A 115 6.49 -3.25 -5.76
N LEU A 116 6.83 -2.68 -6.92
CA LEU A 116 5.87 -2.02 -7.79
C LEU A 116 4.78 -2.99 -8.27
N LEU A 117 5.16 -4.17 -8.75
CA LEU A 117 4.22 -5.20 -9.20
C LEU A 117 3.30 -5.66 -8.05
N LEU A 118 3.82 -5.80 -6.83
CA LEU A 118 3.01 -6.14 -5.66
C LEU A 118 1.95 -5.06 -5.39
N TYR A 119 2.33 -3.78 -5.42
CA TYR A 119 1.37 -2.69 -5.22
C TYR A 119 0.31 -2.64 -6.33
N LEU A 120 0.73 -2.81 -7.59
CA LEU A 120 -0.19 -2.88 -8.74
C LEU A 120 -1.14 -4.07 -8.63
N ALA A 121 -0.69 -5.22 -8.12
CA ALA A 121 -1.55 -6.37 -7.87
C ALA A 121 -2.62 -6.07 -6.80
N CYS A 122 -2.27 -5.33 -5.73
CA CYS A 122 -3.25 -4.88 -4.75
C CYS A 122 -4.31 -3.95 -5.36
N VAL A 123 -3.89 -3.00 -6.20
CA VAL A 123 -4.82 -2.10 -6.93
C VAL A 123 -5.71 -2.90 -7.87
N GLY A 124 -5.13 -3.81 -8.66
CA GLY A 124 -5.89 -4.65 -9.60
C GLY A 124 -6.91 -5.54 -8.89
N TYR A 125 -6.53 -6.16 -7.76
CA TYR A 125 -7.43 -6.95 -6.93
C TYR A 125 -8.60 -6.12 -6.40
N ASP A 126 -8.31 -4.93 -5.88
CA ASP A 126 -9.32 -4.02 -5.34
C ASP A 126 -10.34 -3.58 -6.41
N PHE A 127 -9.88 -3.28 -7.63
CA PHE A 127 -10.77 -3.02 -8.76
C PHE A 127 -11.60 -4.23 -9.18
N TRP A 128 -10.98 -5.41 -9.24
CA TRP A 128 -11.68 -6.64 -9.56
C TRP A 128 -12.76 -6.97 -8.52
N ASP A 129 -12.46 -6.78 -7.24
CA ASP A 129 -13.39 -7.05 -6.15
C ASP A 129 -14.62 -6.12 -6.18
N VAL A 130 -14.40 -4.82 -6.43
CA VAL A 130 -15.50 -3.86 -6.67
C VAL A 130 -16.29 -4.20 -7.93
N TYR A 131 -15.62 -4.64 -9.00
CA TYR A 131 -16.28 -4.99 -10.25
C TYR A 131 -17.26 -6.16 -10.06
N ARG A 132 -16.89 -7.19 -9.30
CA ARG A 132 -17.75 -8.37 -9.04
C ARG A 132 -19.08 -8.02 -8.40
N VAL A 133 -19.10 -7.08 -7.45
CA VAL A 133 -20.34 -6.64 -6.78
C VAL A 133 -21.12 -5.58 -7.56
N SER A 134 -20.56 -5.12 -8.68
CA SER A 134 -21.18 -4.14 -9.55
C SER A 134 -21.85 -4.76 -10.77
N LEU A 135 -21.71 -6.07 -10.98
CA LEU A 135 -22.47 -6.86 -11.96
C LEU A 135 -23.90 -7.12 -11.46
#